data_AF-A0A6P1TGA5-F1
#
_entry.id   AF-A0A6P1TGA5-F1
#
_cell.length_a   1.000
_cell.length_b   1.000
_cell.length_c   1.000
_cell.angle_alpha   90.00
_cell.angle_beta   90.00
_cell.angle_gamma   90.00
#
_symmetry.space_group_name_H-M   'P 1'
#
loop_
_entity.id
_entity.type
_entity.pdbx_description
1 polymer ?
#
loop_
_entity_poly.entity_id
_entity_poly.type
_entity_poly.pdbx_seq_one_letter_code
_entity_poly.pdbx_strand_id
1 'polypeptide(L)'
;MSIRKFVNLAGQYIVPFKNPRVVCPPGPVPRCEGKTIIIASMMRSGTHLAIDMLLNNFPALVSKPLYLDADQYFRGEENRIKYMNDEITIGQCIVKTHYPQSIPDNKLEVIKKLAVDSHVILLHRPAKETFKSLNAWGMAEDFVEYQSEVKKFYEFWNVVAPDSLSVQFDELVDEESFRNLIARVESKIGVSPKEKISLPVNPKKVWIMAASKLATRLMGQYSPVINTGIRSGMTGT
;
A
#
# COMPACT_ATOMS: atom_id res chain seq x y z
N MET A 1 -29.34 -7.18 -9.83
CA MET A 1 -28.11 -7.02 -9.01
C MET A 1 -27.02 -6.43 -9.89
N SER A 2 -26.39 -5.30 -9.52
CA SER A 2 -25.35 -4.72 -10.41
C SER A 2 -24.09 -5.59 -10.39
N ILE A 3 -23.37 -5.63 -11.52
CA ILE A 3 -22.05 -6.30 -11.63
C ILE A 3 -21.12 -5.86 -10.49
N ARG A 4 -21.22 -4.59 -10.04
CA ARG A 4 -20.48 -4.05 -8.90
C ARG A 4 -20.82 -4.74 -7.57
N LYS A 5 -22.11 -4.91 -7.27
CA LYS A 5 -22.56 -5.63 -6.06
C LYS A 5 -22.14 -7.09 -6.12
N PHE A 6 -22.23 -7.73 -7.28
CA PHE A 6 -21.79 -9.11 -7.47
C PHE A 6 -20.28 -9.30 -7.25
N VAL A 7 -19.43 -8.45 -7.85
CA VAL A 7 -17.97 -8.52 -7.68
C VAL A 7 -17.54 -8.24 -6.23
N ASN A 8 -18.21 -7.30 -5.55
CA ASN A 8 -17.95 -7.05 -4.13
C ASN A 8 -18.41 -8.21 -3.25
N LEU A 9 -19.55 -8.84 -3.56
CA LEU A 9 -20.05 -10.02 -2.86
C LEU A 9 -19.10 -11.22 -3.06
N ALA A 10 -18.74 -11.54 -4.30
CA ALA A 10 -17.76 -12.60 -4.60
C ALA A 10 -16.41 -12.32 -3.92
N GLY A 11 -15.97 -11.07 -3.90
CA GLY A 11 -14.74 -10.65 -3.22
C GLY A 11 -14.80 -10.65 -1.68
N GLN A 12 -15.99 -10.79 -1.09
CA GLN A 12 -16.20 -10.90 0.36
C GLN A 12 -16.34 -12.36 0.81
N TYR A 13 -16.94 -13.22 -0.02
CA TYR A 13 -17.30 -14.59 0.37
C TYR A 13 -16.52 -15.71 -0.34
N ILE A 14 -16.03 -15.48 -1.58
CA ILE A 14 -15.35 -16.52 -2.37
C ILE A 14 -13.82 -16.40 -2.23
N VAL A 15 -13.29 -15.17 -2.15
CA VAL A 15 -11.87 -14.95 -1.87
C VAL A 15 -11.69 -13.78 -0.90
N PRO A 16 -11.50 -14.03 0.41
CA PRO A 16 -11.52 -13.01 1.46
C PRO A 16 -10.52 -11.87 1.21
N PHE A 17 -10.87 -10.66 1.67
CA PHE A 17 -9.95 -9.51 1.63
C PHE A 17 -8.67 -9.75 2.43
N LYS A 18 -8.76 -10.52 3.52
CA LYS A 18 -7.62 -11.01 4.30
C LYS A 18 -7.18 -12.36 3.75
N ASN A 19 -6.17 -12.35 2.87
CA ASN A 19 -5.68 -13.55 2.21
C ASN A 19 -4.18 -13.73 2.50
N PRO A 20 -3.75 -14.87 3.07
CA PRO A 20 -2.36 -15.10 3.45
C PRO A 20 -1.38 -15.16 2.28
N ARG A 21 -1.88 -15.25 1.03
CA ARG A 21 -1.06 -15.13 -0.19
C ARG A 21 -0.76 -13.68 -0.56
N VAL A 22 -1.57 -12.73 -0.08
CA VAL A 22 -1.53 -11.33 -0.49
C VAL A 22 -1.00 -10.43 0.62
N VAL A 23 -1.42 -10.64 1.87
CA VAL A 23 -1.12 -9.72 2.97
C VAL A 23 -0.71 -10.46 4.25
N CYS A 24 0.31 -9.93 4.94
CA CYS A 24 0.62 -10.21 6.33
C CYS A 24 0.02 -9.10 7.23
N PRO A 25 -0.75 -9.42 8.27
CA PRO A 25 -1.45 -10.69 8.52
C PRO A 25 -2.61 -10.92 7.52
N PRO A 26 -3.06 -12.17 7.27
CA PRO A 26 -2.77 -13.39 8.03
C PRO A 26 -1.61 -14.24 7.47
N GLY A 27 -0.94 -13.80 6.39
CA GLY A 27 0.26 -14.48 5.89
C GLY A 27 1.44 -14.40 6.87
N PRO A 28 2.49 -15.21 6.69
CA PRO A 28 3.71 -15.12 7.48
C PRO A 28 4.42 -13.77 7.24
N VAL A 29 5.29 -13.37 8.17
CA VAL A 29 6.20 -12.24 7.96
C VAL A 29 7.24 -12.62 6.90
N PRO A 30 7.45 -11.82 5.84
CA PRO A 30 8.53 -12.05 4.87
C PRO A 30 9.91 -11.99 5.54
N ARG A 31 10.82 -12.93 5.19
CA ARG A 31 12.16 -13.09 5.80
C ARG A 31 13.33 -13.02 4.81
N CYS A 32 13.12 -12.45 3.63
CA CYS A 32 14.16 -12.31 2.60
C CYS A 32 15.20 -11.25 2.98
N GLU A 33 16.42 -11.41 2.47
CA GLU A 33 17.50 -10.42 2.65
C GLU A 33 17.17 -9.12 1.91
N GLY A 34 17.65 -7.99 2.45
CA GLY A 34 17.47 -6.66 1.88
C GLY A 34 16.53 -5.76 2.68
N LYS A 35 16.46 -4.49 2.28
CA LYS A 35 15.68 -3.46 2.98
C LYS A 35 14.19 -3.56 2.65
N THR A 36 13.36 -3.29 3.65
CA THR A 36 11.92 -3.08 3.48
C THR A 36 11.63 -1.82 2.68
N ILE A 37 10.52 -1.82 1.95
CA ILE A 37 9.99 -0.64 1.25
C ILE A 37 8.68 -0.25 1.91
N ILE A 38 8.67 0.87 2.62
CA ILE A 38 7.47 1.39 3.28
C ILE A 38 6.71 2.28 2.31
N ILE A 39 5.45 1.95 2.06
CA ILE A 39 4.46 2.84 1.47
C ILE A 39 3.70 3.52 2.60
N ALA A 40 4.10 4.76 2.91
CA ALA A 40 3.44 5.64 3.86
C ALA A 40 2.42 6.49 3.12
N SER A 41 1.15 6.48 3.57
CA SER A 41 0.11 7.29 2.93
C SER A 41 -1.07 7.57 3.84
N MET A 42 -1.75 8.70 3.65
CA MET A 42 -3.09 8.88 4.22
C MET A 42 -4.05 7.82 3.64
N MET A 43 -5.03 7.37 4.42
CA MET A 43 -6.07 6.46 3.92
C MET A 43 -6.73 7.03 2.66
N ARG A 44 -7.01 6.16 1.69
CA ARG A 44 -7.63 6.50 0.39
C ARG A 44 -6.76 7.35 -0.56
N SER A 45 -5.44 7.42 -0.33
CA SER A 45 -4.49 8.17 -1.18
C SER A 45 -3.87 7.37 -2.31
N GLY A 46 -4.42 6.20 -2.66
CA GLY A 46 -3.87 5.37 -3.74
C GLY A 46 -2.79 4.36 -3.30
N THR A 47 -2.71 4.04 -2.01
CA THR A 47 -1.74 3.08 -1.43
C THR A 47 -1.62 1.77 -2.21
N HIS A 48 -2.75 1.18 -2.63
CA HIS A 48 -2.74 -0.06 -3.42
C HIS A 48 -2.23 0.15 -4.85
N LEU A 49 -2.44 1.32 -5.45
CA LEU A 49 -1.86 1.62 -6.76
C LEU A 49 -0.34 1.68 -6.66
N ALA A 50 0.22 2.25 -5.59
CA ALA A 50 1.66 2.24 -5.35
C ALA A 50 2.21 0.82 -5.09
N ILE A 51 1.50 0.01 -4.29
CA ILE A 51 1.87 -1.39 -4.07
C ILE A 51 1.85 -2.16 -5.40
N ASP A 52 0.78 -2.02 -6.19
CA ASP A 52 0.64 -2.70 -7.48
C ASP A 52 1.70 -2.20 -8.48
N MET A 53 2.04 -0.90 -8.47
CA MET A 53 3.10 -0.32 -9.29
C MET A 53 4.45 -0.99 -8.99
N LEU A 54 4.80 -1.13 -7.71
CA LEU A 54 6.03 -1.82 -7.29
C LEU A 54 6.03 -3.28 -7.73
N LEU A 55 4.98 -4.03 -7.37
CA LEU A 55 4.91 -5.47 -7.59
C LEU A 55 4.86 -5.85 -9.08
N ASN A 56 4.25 -5.02 -9.93
CA ASN A 56 4.17 -5.30 -11.37
C ASN A 56 5.43 -4.89 -12.13
N ASN A 57 6.29 -4.02 -11.57
CA ASN A 57 7.45 -3.46 -12.28
C ASN A 57 8.80 -3.89 -11.71
N PHE A 58 8.87 -4.33 -10.45
CA PHE A 58 10.10 -4.77 -9.79
C PHE A 58 9.94 -6.23 -9.32
N PRO A 59 10.22 -7.23 -10.19
CA PRO A 59 9.98 -8.64 -9.89
C PRO A 59 10.68 -9.14 -8.62
N ALA A 60 11.84 -8.57 -8.27
CA ALA A 60 12.57 -8.92 -7.05
C ALA A 60 11.80 -8.60 -5.75
N LEU A 61 10.82 -7.69 -5.79
CA LEU A 61 9.99 -7.35 -4.63
C LEU A 61 8.81 -8.30 -4.44
N VAL A 62 8.51 -9.13 -5.43
CA VAL A 62 7.36 -10.03 -5.39
C VAL A 62 7.67 -11.17 -4.41
N SER A 63 6.95 -11.18 -3.30
CA SER A 63 7.13 -12.16 -2.21
C SER A 63 5.79 -12.78 -1.79
N LYS A 64 5.85 -13.76 -0.88
CA LYS A 64 4.66 -14.36 -0.27
C LYS A 64 4.69 -14.12 1.24
N PRO A 65 3.73 -13.35 1.81
CA PRO A 65 2.70 -12.57 1.12
C PRO A 65 3.26 -11.39 0.34
N LEU A 66 2.45 -10.83 -0.58
CA LEU A 66 2.84 -9.72 -1.46
C LEU A 66 3.20 -8.43 -0.69
N TYR A 67 2.59 -8.17 0.46
CA TYR A 67 2.93 -7.05 1.32
C TYR A 67 2.59 -7.33 2.79
N LEU A 68 3.13 -6.53 3.70
CA LEU A 68 2.80 -6.50 5.11
C LEU A 68 1.99 -5.23 5.43
N ASP A 69 0.85 -5.36 6.10
CA ASP A 69 0.07 -4.23 6.62
C ASP A 69 0.54 -3.96 8.06
N ALA A 70 1.41 -2.96 8.23
CA ALA A 70 2.04 -2.66 9.52
C ALA A 70 0.98 -2.26 10.56
N ASP A 71 -0.09 -1.60 10.10
CA ASP A 71 -1.13 -1.11 10.99
C ASP A 71 -1.85 -2.25 11.71
N GLN A 72 -2.13 -3.31 10.96
CA GLN A 72 -2.70 -4.54 11.48
C GLN A 72 -1.67 -5.40 12.20
N TYR A 73 -0.47 -5.58 11.63
CA TYR A 73 0.56 -6.47 12.17
C TYR A 73 0.97 -6.06 13.59
N PHE A 74 1.24 -4.76 13.78
CA PHE A 74 1.63 -4.19 15.07
C PHE A 74 0.42 -3.88 15.98
N ARG A 75 -0.81 -4.22 15.59
CA ARG A 75 -1.96 -4.07 16.49
C ARG A 75 -1.87 -5.03 17.69
N GLY A 76 -1.32 -6.22 17.49
CA GLY A 76 -1.03 -7.16 18.57
C GLY A 76 0.21 -6.77 19.35
N GLU A 77 0.12 -6.74 20.67
CA GLU A 77 1.24 -6.42 21.56
C GLU A 77 2.40 -7.40 21.42
N GLU A 78 2.11 -8.69 21.32
CA GLU A 78 3.12 -9.74 21.13
C GLU A 78 4.00 -9.47 19.92
N ASN A 79 3.41 -9.19 18.75
CA ASN A 79 4.18 -8.89 17.53
C ASN A 79 5.03 -7.63 17.68
N ARG A 80 4.51 -6.59 18.36
CA ARG A 80 5.30 -5.38 18.62
C ARG A 80 6.50 -5.69 19.49
N ILE A 81 6.29 -6.39 20.61
CA ILE A 81 7.37 -6.74 21.55
C ILE A 81 8.43 -7.58 20.85
N LYS A 82 8.01 -8.63 20.13
CA LYS A 82 8.94 -9.48 19.37
C LYS A 82 9.76 -8.71 18.34
N TYR A 83 9.14 -7.80 17.60
CA TYR A 83 9.86 -6.97 16.63
C TYR A 83 10.78 -5.95 17.31
N MET A 84 10.35 -5.34 18.42
CA MET A 84 11.17 -4.39 19.17
C MET A 84 12.38 -5.06 19.84
N ASN A 85 12.25 -6.31 20.27
CA ASN A 85 13.32 -7.13 20.86
C ASN A 85 14.17 -7.90 19.82
N ASP A 86 13.98 -7.65 18.52
CA ASP A 86 14.70 -8.34 17.43
C ASP A 86 14.47 -9.87 17.38
N GLU A 87 13.41 -10.37 18.01
CA GLU A 87 12.97 -11.77 17.90
C GLU A 87 12.30 -12.06 16.55
N ILE A 88 11.81 -11.02 15.86
CA ILE A 88 11.28 -11.08 14.49
C ILE A 88 11.94 -9.99 13.65
N THR A 89 12.56 -10.39 12.55
CA THR A 89 13.04 -9.48 11.51
C THR A 89 12.05 -9.47 10.34
N ILE A 90 11.71 -8.28 9.85
CA ILE A 90 10.97 -8.09 8.60
C ILE A 90 12.01 -7.96 7.50
N GLY A 91 12.07 -8.92 6.59
CA GLY A 91 12.98 -8.92 5.44
C GLY A 91 12.54 -7.99 4.32
N GLN A 92 13.19 -8.06 3.15
CA GLN A 92 12.83 -7.27 1.96
C GLN A 92 11.38 -7.51 1.52
N CYS A 93 10.47 -6.63 1.91
CA CYS A 93 9.09 -6.67 1.48
C CYS A 93 8.49 -5.27 1.39
N ILE A 94 7.33 -5.20 0.75
CA ILE A 94 6.53 -3.98 0.74
C ILE A 94 5.75 -3.93 2.05
N VAL A 95 5.93 -2.85 2.80
CA VAL A 95 5.20 -2.59 4.04
C VAL A 95 4.26 -1.41 3.82
N LYS A 96 2.99 -1.59 4.14
CA LYS A 96 1.96 -0.55 4.05
C LYS A 96 1.68 0.01 5.44
N THR A 97 1.58 1.33 5.54
CA THR A 97 1.10 1.98 6.76
C THR A 97 0.34 3.28 6.49
N HIS A 98 -0.63 3.57 7.36
CA HIS A 98 -1.30 4.86 7.45
C HIS A 98 -0.99 5.60 8.76
N TYR A 99 -0.02 5.14 9.55
CA TYR A 99 0.39 5.82 10.79
C TYR A 99 0.80 7.28 10.50
N PRO A 100 0.42 8.26 11.33
CA PRO A 100 -0.33 8.13 12.59
C PRO A 100 -1.86 8.09 12.48
N GLN A 101 -2.45 8.12 11.28
CA GLN A 101 -3.91 8.23 11.11
C GLN A 101 -4.70 7.01 11.64
N SER A 102 -4.21 5.80 11.42
CA SER A 102 -5.00 4.56 11.60
C SER A 102 -4.77 3.85 12.94
N ILE A 103 -3.91 4.38 13.81
CA ILE A 103 -3.37 3.64 14.97
C ILE A 103 -3.08 4.57 16.16
N PRO A 104 -3.24 4.11 17.41
CA PRO A 104 -2.78 4.84 18.60
C PRO A 104 -1.26 5.16 18.62
N ASP A 105 -0.92 6.25 19.31
CA ASP A 105 0.45 6.78 19.45
C ASP A 105 1.45 5.81 20.09
N ASN A 106 0.98 4.79 20.82
CA ASN A 106 1.85 3.78 21.43
C ASN A 106 2.58 2.87 20.42
N LYS A 107 2.36 3.08 19.10
CA LYS A 107 3.12 2.44 18.03
C LYS A 107 4.20 3.32 17.40
N LEU A 108 4.41 4.53 17.92
CA LEU A 108 5.42 5.47 17.42
C LEU A 108 6.81 4.83 17.29
N GLU A 109 7.28 4.21 18.37
CA GLU A 109 8.64 3.67 18.42
C GLU A 109 8.85 2.47 17.49
N VAL A 110 7.82 1.65 17.28
CA VAL A 110 7.91 0.53 16.33
C VAL A 110 7.93 1.02 14.88
N ILE A 111 7.17 2.06 14.55
CA ILE A 111 7.19 2.66 13.20
C ILE A 111 8.53 3.37 12.94
N LYS A 112 9.06 4.10 13.93
CA LYS A 112 10.40 4.69 13.84
C LYS A 112 11.46 3.61 13.60
N LYS A 113 11.48 2.55 14.42
CA LYS A 113 12.41 1.42 14.25
C LYS A 113 12.31 0.82 12.85
N LEU A 114 11.08 0.59 12.36
CA LEU A 114 10.85 0.09 11.01
C LEU A 114 11.40 1.03 9.93
N ALA A 115 11.26 2.35 10.10
CA ALA A 115 11.70 3.33 9.10
C ALA A 115 13.22 3.45 8.97
N VAL A 116 14.00 3.26 10.05
CA VAL A 116 15.46 3.44 10.06
C VAL A 116 16.17 2.67 8.95
N ASP A 117 15.78 1.40 8.74
CA ASP A 117 16.43 0.52 7.76
C ASP A 117 15.57 0.29 6.50
N SER A 118 14.62 1.17 6.23
CA SER A 118 13.69 1.07 5.11
C SER A 118 13.93 2.12 4.03
N HIS A 119 13.51 1.79 2.81
CA HIS A 119 13.20 2.82 1.82
C HIS A 119 11.77 3.30 2.02
N VAL A 120 11.57 4.60 2.24
CA VAL A 120 10.23 5.17 2.41
C VAL A 120 9.77 5.85 1.12
N ILE A 121 8.58 5.47 0.68
CA ILE A 121 7.81 6.15 -0.37
C ILE A 121 6.60 6.80 0.31
N LEU A 122 6.55 8.14 0.23
CA LEU A 122 5.51 8.95 0.84
C LEU A 122 4.51 9.38 -0.24
N LEU A 123 3.28 8.89 -0.16
CA LEU A 123 2.24 9.21 -1.14
C LEU A 123 1.50 10.48 -0.76
N HIS A 124 1.43 11.39 -1.72
CA HIS A 124 0.70 12.64 -1.62
C HIS A 124 -0.57 12.60 -2.46
N ARG A 125 -1.67 12.98 -1.85
CA ARG A 125 -2.93 13.25 -2.53
C ARG A 125 -3.60 14.46 -1.90
N PRO A 126 -4.23 15.37 -2.68
CA PRO A 126 -4.89 16.54 -2.11
C PRO A 126 -5.91 16.16 -1.02
N ALA A 127 -5.84 16.83 0.13
CA ALA A 127 -6.71 16.54 1.28
C ALA A 127 -8.20 16.56 0.93
N LYS A 128 -8.62 17.47 0.02
CA LYS A 128 -10.01 17.55 -0.44
C LYS A 128 -10.47 16.26 -1.13
N GLU A 129 -9.59 15.60 -1.89
CA GLU A 129 -9.94 14.37 -2.60
C GLU A 129 -9.99 13.16 -1.69
N THR A 130 -9.00 13.03 -0.81
CA THR A 130 -8.98 11.94 0.17
C THR A 130 -10.13 12.07 1.16
N PHE A 131 -10.47 13.29 1.59
CA PHE A 131 -11.67 13.60 2.36
C PHE A 131 -12.94 13.18 1.61
N LYS A 132 -13.13 13.64 0.36
CA LYS A 132 -14.29 13.25 -0.46
C LYS A 132 -14.41 11.72 -0.57
N SER A 133 -13.27 11.03 -0.73
CA SER A 133 -13.28 9.57 -0.75
C SER A 133 -13.70 8.99 0.60
N LEU A 134 -13.11 9.41 1.72
CA LEU A 134 -13.42 8.92 3.07
C LEU A 134 -14.86 9.23 3.49
N ASN A 135 -15.35 10.43 3.22
CA ASN A 135 -16.70 10.87 3.51
C ASN A 135 -17.74 10.02 2.77
N ALA A 136 -17.50 9.66 1.51
CA ALA A 136 -18.35 8.73 0.77
C ALA A 136 -18.43 7.32 1.39
N TRP A 137 -17.54 6.98 2.33
CA TRP A 137 -17.57 5.74 3.12
C TRP A 137 -18.04 5.95 4.57
N GLY A 138 -18.45 7.15 4.96
CA GLY A 138 -18.80 7.47 6.34
C GLY A 138 -17.61 7.38 7.31
N MET A 139 -16.38 7.64 6.81
CA MET A 139 -15.15 7.57 7.61
C MET A 139 -14.57 8.94 7.97
N ALA A 140 -15.17 10.02 7.48
CA ALA A 140 -14.80 11.39 7.79
C ALA A 140 -16.03 12.31 7.62
N GLU A 141 -16.24 13.23 8.55
CA GLU A 141 -17.40 14.13 8.56
C GLU A 141 -16.98 15.60 8.50
N ASP A 142 -15.88 15.97 9.17
CA ASP A 142 -15.33 17.33 9.20
C ASP A 142 -14.04 17.43 8.37
N PHE A 143 -14.05 18.33 7.37
CA PHE A 143 -12.88 18.58 6.54
C PHE A 143 -11.75 19.31 7.27
N VAL A 144 -12.07 20.21 8.22
CA VAL A 144 -11.08 20.99 8.98
C VAL A 144 -10.29 20.06 9.91
N GLU A 145 -10.99 19.19 10.63
CA GLU A 145 -10.38 18.15 11.46
C GLU A 145 -9.51 17.23 10.60
N TYR A 146 -10.06 16.73 9.49
CA TYR A 146 -9.33 15.88 8.56
C TYR A 146 -8.06 16.56 8.00
N GLN A 147 -8.13 17.85 7.65
CA GLN A 147 -6.98 18.60 7.17
C GLN A 147 -5.87 18.69 8.24
N SER A 148 -6.24 18.82 9.52
CA SER A 148 -5.30 18.77 10.64
C SER A 148 -4.63 17.39 10.75
N GLU A 149 -5.37 16.29 10.58
CA GLU A 149 -4.79 14.94 10.54
C GLU A 149 -3.80 14.77 9.38
N VAL A 150 -4.15 15.25 8.18
CA VAL A 150 -3.27 15.23 7.01
C VAL A 150 -1.96 15.97 7.30
N LYS A 151 -2.04 17.13 7.95
CA LYS A 151 -0.86 17.91 8.34
C LYS A 151 0.02 17.11 9.31
N LYS A 152 -0.56 16.58 10.39
CA LYS A 152 0.16 15.74 11.38
C LYS A 152 0.84 14.54 10.74
N PHE A 153 0.18 13.91 9.78
CA PHE A 153 0.73 12.77 9.05
C PHE A 153 2.01 13.12 8.29
N TYR A 154 1.99 14.20 7.50
CA TYR A 154 3.17 14.61 6.74
C TYR A 154 4.27 15.18 7.64
N GLU A 155 3.92 15.92 8.69
CA GLU A 155 4.89 16.38 9.70
C GLU A 155 5.64 15.21 10.32
N PHE A 156 4.93 14.15 10.70
CA PHE A 156 5.54 12.93 11.23
C PHE A 156 6.51 12.28 10.23
N TRP A 157 6.07 12.00 9.00
CA TRP A 157 6.91 11.30 8.03
C TRP A 157 8.09 12.12 7.52
N ASN A 158 7.96 13.45 7.45
CA ASN A 158 9.08 14.33 7.11
C ASN A 158 10.18 14.32 8.18
N VAL A 159 9.83 14.08 9.44
CA VAL A 159 10.80 13.94 10.54
C VAL A 159 11.39 12.53 10.60
N VAL A 160 10.55 11.49 10.45
CA VAL A 160 10.98 10.10 10.58
C VAL A 160 11.76 9.60 9.36
N ALA A 161 11.44 10.09 8.17
CA ALA A 161 12.06 9.69 6.91
C ALA A 161 12.31 10.92 6.02
N PRO A 162 13.27 11.80 6.40
CA PRO A 162 13.54 13.03 5.68
C PRO A 162 14.05 12.81 4.24
N ASP A 163 14.60 11.62 3.96
CA ASP A 163 15.06 11.20 2.64
C ASP A 163 13.99 10.44 1.83
N SER A 164 12.73 10.43 2.28
CA SER A 164 11.66 9.69 1.61
C SER A 164 11.43 10.14 0.16
N LEU A 165 11.02 9.20 -0.68
CA LEU A 165 10.61 9.50 -2.06
C LEU A 165 9.15 9.97 -2.04
N SER A 166 8.95 11.28 -2.22
CA SER A 166 7.61 11.87 -2.39
C SER A 166 7.04 11.51 -3.77
N VAL A 167 5.83 10.95 -3.78
CA VAL A 167 5.09 10.56 -4.99
C VAL A 167 3.71 11.18 -4.98
N GLN A 168 3.36 11.93 -6.02
CA GLN A 168 2.01 12.45 -6.18
C GLN A 168 1.07 11.36 -6.72
N PHE A 169 -0.20 11.37 -6.29
CA PHE A 169 -1.20 10.41 -6.75
C PHE A 169 -1.33 10.39 -8.29
N ASP A 170 -1.22 11.55 -8.93
CA ASP A 170 -1.35 11.68 -10.39
C ASP A 170 -0.23 10.92 -11.13
N GLU A 171 0.97 10.83 -10.55
CA GLU A 171 2.08 10.05 -11.10
C GLU A 171 1.79 8.54 -11.14
N LEU A 172 0.83 8.05 -10.34
CA LEU A 172 0.43 6.63 -10.32
C LEU A 172 -0.61 6.28 -11.38
N VAL A 173 -1.20 7.28 -12.05
CA VAL A 173 -2.32 7.08 -12.98
C VAL A 173 -2.06 7.66 -14.37
N ASP A 174 -1.18 8.64 -14.50
CA ASP A 174 -0.78 9.23 -15.77
C ASP A 174 0.41 8.48 -16.39
N GLU A 175 0.30 8.09 -17.67
CA GLU A 175 1.27 7.20 -18.32
C GLU A 175 2.66 7.83 -18.50
N GLU A 176 2.72 9.14 -18.74
CA GLU A 176 3.97 9.87 -18.99
C GLU A 176 4.78 9.99 -17.69
N SER A 177 4.15 10.54 -16.65
CA SER A 177 4.75 10.69 -15.33
C SER A 177 5.06 9.36 -14.65
N PHE A 178 4.28 8.30 -14.92
CA PHE A 178 4.51 6.97 -14.35
C PHE A 178 5.88 6.39 -14.74
N ARG A 179 6.35 6.60 -15.97
CA ARG A 179 7.68 6.11 -16.39
C ARG A 179 8.81 6.79 -15.64
N ASN A 180 8.68 8.10 -15.44
CA ASN A 180 9.62 8.89 -14.64
C ASN A 180 9.59 8.44 -13.17
N LEU A 181 8.41 8.13 -12.64
CA LEU A 181 8.26 7.58 -11.30
C LEU A 181 9.00 6.24 -11.15
N ILE A 182 8.89 5.31 -12.11
CA ILE A 182 9.62 4.03 -12.05
C ILE A 182 11.14 4.25 -11.97
N ALA A 183 11.70 5.15 -12.77
CA ALA A 183 13.13 5.45 -12.73
C ALA A 183 13.57 6.07 -11.39
N ARG A 184 12.75 6.95 -10.80
CA ARG A 184 13.00 7.51 -9.46
C ARG A 184 12.95 6.44 -8.38
N VAL A 185 12.00 5.49 -8.48
CA VAL A 185 11.90 4.35 -7.57
C VAL A 185 13.13 3.47 -7.69
N GLU A 186 13.55 3.09 -8.91
CA GLU A 186 14.77 2.31 -9.16
C GLU A 186 15.98 2.96 -8.50
N SER A 187 16.18 4.26 -8.72
CA SER A 187 17.26 5.02 -8.10
C SER A 187 17.20 5.02 -6.57
N LYS A 188 15.99 5.08 -5.98
CA LYS A 188 15.81 5.08 -4.52
C LYS A 188 16.07 3.71 -3.88
N ILE A 189 15.59 2.63 -4.50
CA ILE A 189 15.59 1.29 -3.89
C ILE A 189 16.73 0.39 -4.38
N GLY A 190 17.42 0.75 -5.46
CA GLY A 190 18.53 -0.02 -6.02
C GLY A 190 18.11 -1.35 -6.66
N VAL A 191 16.84 -1.50 -7.05
CA VAL A 191 16.31 -2.70 -7.70
C VAL A 191 15.90 -2.33 -9.12
N SER A 192 16.43 -3.04 -10.11
CA SER A 192 16.09 -2.79 -11.50
C SER A 192 14.64 -3.17 -11.80
N PRO A 193 13.91 -2.33 -12.56
CA PRO A 193 12.61 -2.70 -13.07
C PRO A 193 12.75 -3.76 -14.16
N LYS A 194 11.65 -4.40 -14.52
CA LYS A 194 11.58 -5.25 -15.72
C LYS A 194 11.81 -4.43 -16.99
N GLU A 195 12.29 -5.09 -18.05
CA GLU A 195 12.56 -4.47 -19.34
C GLU A 195 11.35 -3.72 -19.93
N LYS A 196 10.16 -4.32 -19.84
CA LYS A 196 8.92 -3.73 -20.35
C LYS A 196 8.02 -3.27 -19.20
N ILE A 197 8.04 -1.97 -18.90
CA ILE A 197 7.21 -1.35 -17.86
C ILE A 197 5.71 -1.68 -18.05
N SER A 198 5.09 -2.19 -16.98
CA SER A 198 3.64 -2.31 -16.85
C SER A 198 3.07 -0.96 -16.47
N LEU A 199 2.37 -0.35 -17.42
CA LEU A 199 1.61 0.86 -17.20
C LEU A 199 0.44 0.61 -16.23
N PRO A 200 -0.05 1.66 -15.55
CA PRO A 200 -1.20 1.55 -14.66
C PRO A 200 -2.43 1.01 -15.40
N VAL A 201 -3.24 0.20 -14.71
CA VAL A 201 -4.43 -0.40 -15.32
C VAL A 201 -5.45 0.71 -15.60
N ASN A 202 -5.85 0.84 -16.86
CA ASN A 202 -6.85 1.83 -17.25
C ASN A 202 -8.19 1.60 -16.50
N PRO A 203 -8.67 2.58 -15.72
CA PRO A 203 -9.87 2.43 -14.88
C PRO A 203 -11.15 2.14 -15.67
N LYS A 204 -11.17 2.45 -16.97
CA LYS A 204 -12.30 2.12 -17.87
C LYS A 204 -12.42 0.62 -18.13
N LYS A 205 -11.37 -0.18 -17.88
CA LYS A 205 -11.35 -1.63 -18.10
C LYS A 205 -11.70 -2.42 -16.84
N VAL A 206 -12.90 -2.19 -16.31
CA VAL A 206 -13.39 -2.76 -15.03
C VAL A 206 -13.28 -4.29 -14.98
N TRP A 207 -13.58 -4.97 -16.08
CA TRP A 207 -13.49 -6.44 -16.15
C TRP A 207 -12.05 -6.95 -15.99
N ILE A 208 -11.08 -6.25 -16.59
CA ILE A 208 -9.65 -6.60 -16.44
C ILE A 208 -9.24 -6.40 -14.99
N MET A 209 -9.60 -5.28 -14.36
CA MET A 209 -9.30 -5.05 -12.94
C MET A 209 -9.89 -6.14 -12.04
N ALA A 210 -11.15 -6.54 -12.29
CA ALA A 210 -11.79 -7.59 -11.53
C ALA A 210 -11.09 -8.96 -11.71
N ALA A 211 -10.73 -9.30 -12.96
CA ALA A 211 -10.02 -10.53 -13.28
C ALA A 211 -8.62 -10.57 -12.67
N SER A 212 -7.81 -9.53 -12.83
CA SER A 212 -6.47 -9.43 -12.24
C SER A 212 -6.50 -9.48 -10.72
N LYS A 213 -7.51 -8.87 -10.10
CA LYS A 213 -7.71 -8.93 -8.65
C LYS A 213 -8.07 -10.33 -8.17
N LEU A 214 -8.96 -11.03 -8.88
CA LEU A 214 -9.29 -12.42 -8.56
C LEU A 214 -8.05 -13.31 -8.72
N ALA A 215 -7.34 -13.17 -9.84
CA ALA A 215 -6.07 -13.85 -10.12
C ALA A 215 -5.05 -13.62 -9.00
N THR A 216 -4.86 -12.37 -8.57
CA THR A 216 -3.95 -12.01 -7.47
C THR A 216 -4.32 -12.71 -6.18
N ARG A 217 -5.61 -12.82 -5.86
CA ARG A 217 -6.02 -13.48 -4.62
C ARG A 217 -5.90 -15.00 -4.69
N LEU A 218 -6.12 -15.61 -5.87
CA LEU A 218 -5.97 -17.06 -6.05
C LEU A 218 -4.50 -17.47 -6.10
N MET A 219 -3.66 -16.68 -6.79
CA MET A 219 -2.29 -17.06 -7.15
C MET A 219 -1.20 -16.31 -6.36
N GLY A 220 -1.51 -15.18 -5.72
CA GLY A 220 -0.54 -14.37 -4.98
C GLY A 220 0.59 -13.88 -5.87
N GLN A 221 1.83 -14.18 -5.48
CA GLN A 221 3.07 -13.89 -6.22
C GLN A 221 3.11 -14.42 -7.65
N TYR A 222 2.32 -15.45 -7.98
CA TYR A 222 2.29 -16.05 -9.32
C TYR A 222 1.25 -15.38 -10.24
N SER A 223 0.62 -14.29 -9.80
CA SER A 223 -0.35 -13.58 -10.64
C SER A 223 0.35 -12.88 -11.81
N PRO A 224 -0.15 -13.00 -13.06
CA PRO A 224 0.47 -12.36 -14.23
C PRO A 224 0.39 -10.83 -14.16
N VAL A 225 -0.66 -10.32 -13.52
CA VAL A 225 -0.82 -8.91 -13.16
C VAL A 225 -1.31 -8.86 -11.72
N ILE A 226 -0.56 -8.18 -10.87
CA ILE A 226 -0.88 -8.03 -9.46
C ILE A 226 -1.83 -6.85 -9.26
N ASN A 227 -2.96 -7.10 -8.60
CA ASN A 227 -3.93 -6.10 -8.20
C ASN A 227 -4.38 -6.38 -6.76
N THR A 228 -3.76 -5.66 -5.83
CA THR A 228 -3.97 -5.80 -4.38
C THR A 228 -5.17 -4.99 -3.89
N GLY A 229 -5.80 -4.18 -4.75
CA GLY A 229 -6.90 -3.29 -4.40
C GLY A 229 -8.02 -3.99 -3.63
N ILE A 230 -8.37 -3.49 -2.44
CA ILE A 230 -9.34 -4.15 -1.55
C ILE A 230 -10.76 -4.07 -2.11
N ARG A 231 -11.20 -2.98 -2.73
CA ARG A 231 -12.53 -2.86 -3.41
C ARG A 231 -12.34 -2.36 -4.85
N SER A 232 -13.28 -2.67 -5.75
CA SER A 232 -13.30 -2.07 -7.10
C SER A 232 -13.50 -0.56 -6.90
N GLY A 233 -12.40 0.19 -6.90
CA GLY A 233 -12.40 1.62 -6.66
C GLY A 233 -13.05 2.32 -7.84
N MET A 234 -14.33 2.65 -7.71
CA MET A 234 -14.93 3.76 -8.44
C MET A 234 -15.82 4.52 -7.47
N THR A 235 -15.20 5.44 -6.73
CA THR A 235 -15.92 6.59 -6.16
C THR A 235 -15.67 7.76 -7.12
N GLY A 236 -16.61 8.00 -8.03
CA GLY A 236 -16.73 9.26 -8.77
C GLY A 236 -16.21 9.28 -10.21
N THR A 237 -17.10 8.98 -11.16
CA THR A 237 -17.74 10.02 -11.98
C THR A 237 -19.24 9.82 -11.87
#